data_AF-A0A3D3WUI0-F1
#
_entry.id   AF-A0A3D3WUI0-F1
#
_cell.length_a   1.000
_cell.length_b   1.000
_cell.length_c   1.000
_cell.angle_alpha   90.00
_cell.angle_beta   90.00
_cell.angle_gamma   90.00
#
_symmetry.space_group_name_H-M   'P 1'
#
loop_
_entity.id
_entity.type
_entity.pdbx_description
1 polymer ?
#
loop_
_entity_poly.entity_id
_entity_poly.type
_entity_poly.pdbx_seq_one_letter_code
_entity_poly.pdbx_strand_id
1 'polypeptide(L)'
;MLQRLPLKALVLLGLIAAVVFPMSAAAETPVFTSDPQLDALSDEFYEYTVTTEPVGHVRLDQRFANWESWSLPEPQEFGQSFTAGVSGNLQKILVHFYRVLDPETGTLALGTTAKLRVYEGGIVQGETVGQPEGQQIHYQEFVHDDQWQQIVLDGVVPVTAGQEYTFTVETVGRSWAGANSLDPYSGGRSILDPEMDHLVRTYVQVPEYPVLSVDPMLGPEAVDQSQQESTTQSSTSNRHFGQSFTTGNTGDLTAVSFHIDRVYDPSTGTWVTDSDAVLQIFENGIDGITPIGPRAVSQEITLVGGAQTVALEAPLPVTAGKVYTFRVLTIGTTVNPITTYDAYSGGRALIYDGYDLVFETYVAPLSGQIPDWATFVDNGDGTGTLSGLPGRDGIGSSEVSIRATHRGDTAVQRF
;
A
#
# COMPACT_ATOMS: atom_id res chain seq x y z
N MET A 1 69.86 -24.90 1.12
CA MET A 1 69.37 -25.12 2.50
C MET A 1 67.98 -25.71 2.37
N LEU A 2 67.86 -27.04 2.42
CA LEU A 2 67.23 -27.84 3.52
C LEU A 2 65.79 -27.36 3.82
N GLN A 3 64.73 -28.16 3.72
CA GLN A 3 64.55 -29.48 4.33
C GLN A 3 63.31 -30.23 3.75
N ARG A 4 63.27 -31.55 3.95
CA ARG A 4 62.19 -32.49 3.57
C ARG A 4 61.01 -32.50 4.57
N LEU A 5 59.77 -32.68 4.05
CA LEU A 5 58.49 -33.28 4.55
C LEU A 5 58.35 -33.72 6.04
N PRO A 6 57.15 -33.66 6.69
CA PRO A 6 56.06 -34.64 6.43
C PRO A 6 54.58 -34.23 6.64
N LEU A 7 53.71 -35.12 6.15
CA LEU A 7 52.25 -35.25 6.26
C LEU A 7 51.76 -35.33 7.73
N LYS A 8 50.75 -34.53 8.11
CA LYS A 8 49.83 -34.85 9.22
C LYS A 8 48.40 -34.37 8.91
N ALA A 9 47.47 -35.30 9.05
CA ALA A 9 46.05 -35.14 8.86
C ALA A 9 45.45 -34.04 9.73
N LEU A 10 44.56 -33.24 9.14
CA LEU A 10 43.53 -32.50 9.86
C LEU A 10 42.19 -32.87 9.23
N VAL A 11 41.60 -33.95 9.74
CA VAL A 11 40.14 -34.15 9.68
C VAL A 11 39.59 -33.33 10.84
N LEU A 12 38.73 -32.34 10.59
CA LEU A 12 37.40 -32.27 11.22
C LEU A 12 36.59 -31.05 10.73
N LEU A 13 35.33 -31.37 10.39
CA LEU A 13 34.15 -30.50 10.31
C LEU A 13 34.12 -29.43 9.21
N GLY A 14 33.63 -29.86 8.04
CA GLY A 14 32.90 -28.96 7.15
C GLY A 14 31.67 -28.42 7.89
N LEU A 15 31.75 -27.17 8.34
CA LEU A 15 30.57 -26.37 8.56
C LEU A 15 29.94 -26.17 7.17
N ILE A 16 28.92 -26.96 6.84
CA ILE A 16 27.97 -26.56 5.81
C ILE A 16 27.29 -25.34 6.40
N ALA A 17 27.73 -24.16 5.98
CA ALA A 17 26.97 -22.95 6.17
C ALA A 17 25.63 -23.19 5.49
N ALA A 18 24.60 -23.47 6.28
CA ALA A 18 23.24 -23.26 5.85
C ALA A 18 23.16 -21.79 5.47
N VAL A 19 23.31 -21.49 4.18
CA VAL A 19 22.91 -20.22 3.62
C VAL A 19 21.40 -20.19 3.79
N VAL A 20 20.97 -19.71 4.95
CA VAL A 20 19.60 -19.29 5.17
C VAL A 20 19.44 -18.07 4.29
N PHE A 21 18.99 -18.28 3.05
CA PHE A 21 18.40 -17.20 2.29
C PHE A 21 17.23 -16.72 3.14
N PRO A 22 17.20 -15.45 3.57
CA PRO A 22 15.99 -14.91 4.13
C PRO A 22 14.91 -15.08 3.06
N MET A 23 13.90 -15.91 3.33
CA MET A 23 12.62 -15.81 2.66
C MET A 23 12.03 -14.46 3.08
N SER A 24 12.49 -13.38 2.47
CA SER A 24 11.59 -12.24 2.32
C SER A 24 10.59 -12.71 1.26
N ALA A 25 9.43 -13.18 1.70
CA ALA A 25 8.24 -12.82 0.96
C ALA A 25 8.33 -11.29 0.88
N ALA A 26 8.66 -10.75 -0.29
CA ALA A 26 8.47 -9.32 -0.49
C ALA A 26 6.99 -9.12 -0.17
N ALA A 27 6.69 -8.41 0.91
CA ALA A 27 5.34 -8.00 1.15
C ALA A 27 5.03 -7.04 -0.01
N GLU A 28 4.23 -7.51 -0.95
CA GLU A 28 3.84 -6.71 -2.10
C GLU A 28 2.85 -5.68 -1.55
N THR A 29 3.25 -4.42 -1.55
CA THR A 29 2.36 -3.30 -1.21
C THR A 29 1.05 -3.46 -1.98
N PRO A 30 -0.13 -3.42 -1.33
CA PRO A 30 -1.40 -3.56 -2.03
C PRO A 30 -1.49 -2.58 -3.21
N VAL A 31 -1.89 -3.07 -4.39
CA VAL A 31 -2.07 -2.24 -5.59
C VAL A 31 -3.55 -2.15 -5.90
N PHE A 32 -4.07 -0.94 -6.04
CA PHE A 32 -5.43 -0.73 -6.52
C PHE A 32 -5.48 -0.88 -8.05
N THR A 33 -6.48 -1.61 -8.56
CA THR A 33 -6.62 -1.90 -9.99
C THR A 33 -7.80 -1.17 -10.66
N SER A 34 -8.54 -0.36 -9.90
CA SER A 34 -9.70 0.42 -10.37
C SER A 34 -9.33 1.91 -10.54
N ASP A 35 -9.70 2.51 -11.68
CA ASP A 35 -9.52 3.95 -11.95
C ASP A 35 -10.58 4.79 -11.20
N PRO A 36 -10.20 5.90 -10.53
CA PRO A 36 -11.14 6.69 -9.74
C PRO A 36 -12.25 7.29 -10.61
N GLN A 37 -13.52 7.06 -10.25
CA GLN A 37 -14.67 7.67 -10.91
C GLN A 37 -15.02 9.01 -10.26
N LEU A 38 -14.80 10.11 -10.99
CA LEU A 38 -14.88 11.49 -10.49
C LEU A 38 -16.26 12.15 -10.58
N ASP A 39 -17.25 11.51 -11.25
CA ASP A 39 -18.55 12.12 -11.53
C ASP A 39 -19.71 11.26 -10.99
N ALA A 40 -20.45 11.79 -10.02
CA ALA A 40 -21.77 11.31 -9.62
C ALA A 40 -22.82 12.39 -9.96
N LEU A 41 -23.89 12.02 -10.65
CA LEU A 41 -24.99 12.95 -10.96
C LEU A 41 -25.92 13.07 -9.75
N SER A 42 -26.32 14.30 -9.39
CA SER A 42 -27.29 14.52 -8.32
C SER A 42 -28.59 13.78 -8.66
N ASP A 43 -29.08 12.96 -7.73
CA ASP A 43 -30.31 12.15 -7.80
C ASP A 43 -30.18 10.72 -8.37
N GLU A 44 -28.97 10.21 -8.65
CA GLU A 44 -28.72 8.80 -9.01
C GLU A 44 -27.96 8.04 -7.91
N PHE A 45 -28.31 6.77 -7.69
CA PHE A 45 -27.60 5.89 -6.75
C PHE A 45 -26.20 5.61 -7.30
N TYR A 46 -25.18 6.04 -6.55
CA TYR A 46 -23.77 5.80 -6.90
C TYR A 46 -23.33 4.45 -6.31
N GLU A 47 -22.64 3.64 -7.11
CA GLU A 47 -22.00 2.40 -6.68
C GLU A 47 -20.67 2.26 -7.43
N TYR A 48 -19.57 2.16 -6.70
CA TYR A 48 -18.23 2.00 -7.25
C TYR A 48 -17.47 0.88 -6.55
N THR A 49 -16.83 0.03 -7.35
CA THR A 49 -16.06 -1.11 -6.87
C THR A 49 -14.57 -0.79 -6.89
N VAL A 50 -13.98 -0.65 -5.71
CA VAL A 50 -12.54 -0.63 -5.48
C VAL A 50 -12.01 -2.06 -5.60
N THR A 51 -10.86 -2.29 -6.24
CA THR A 51 -10.27 -3.64 -6.42
C THR A 51 -8.78 -3.68 -6.09
N THR A 52 -8.28 -4.80 -5.56
CA THR A 52 -6.88 -5.00 -5.17
C THR A 52 -6.33 -6.38 -5.53
N GLU A 53 -5.02 -6.49 -5.70
CA GLU A 53 -4.35 -7.77 -5.98
C GLU A 53 -4.19 -8.68 -4.73
N PRO A 54 -4.29 -10.02 -4.89
CA PRO A 54 -4.04 -10.98 -3.82
C PRO A 54 -2.54 -11.18 -3.48
N VAL A 55 -2.20 -11.25 -2.18
CA VAL A 55 -0.81 -11.11 -1.68
C VAL A 55 -0.22 -12.38 -0.99
N GLY A 56 -0.96 -13.51 -0.90
CA GLY A 56 -0.59 -14.65 -0.05
C GLY A 56 -0.05 -15.91 -0.75
N HIS A 57 0.91 -16.60 -0.12
CA HIS A 57 1.30 -17.99 -0.46
C HIS A 57 1.11 -18.91 0.75
N VAL A 58 0.42 -20.04 0.54
CA VAL A 58 0.38 -21.13 1.54
C VAL A 58 1.34 -22.24 1.11
N ARG A 59 2.24 -22.60 2.04
CA ARG A 59 3.16 -23.73 1.90
C ARG A 59 2.43 -25.02 2.25
N LEU A 60 2.46 -26.00 1.36
CA LEU A 60 2.07 -27.38 1.64
C LEU A 60 3.35 -28.25 1.76
N ASP A 61 3.35 -29.23 2.67
CA ASP A 61 4.48 -29.97 3.30
C ASP A 61 5.58 -30.57 2.35
N GLN A 62 6.78 -31.11 2.73
CA GLN A 62 7.25 -31.93 3.89
C GLN A 62 8.79 -31.80 4.19
N ARG A 63 9.30 -32.61 5.15
CA ARG A 63 10.63 -32.54 5.84
C ARG A 63 11.71 -33.50 5.25
N PHE A 64 12.96 -33.30 5.70
CA PHE A 64 14.24 -33.91 5.27
C PHE A 64 14.18 -35.37 4.75
N ALA A 65 14.86 -35.63 3.62
CA ALA A 65 15.05 -36.98 3.06
C ALA A 65 15.94 -37.85 3.96
N ASN A 66 15.67 -39.15 3.98
CA ASN A 66 16.50 -40.17 4.66
C ASN A 66 17.05 -41.23 3.71
N TRP A 67 16.73 -41.15 2.41
CA TRP A 67 17.13 -42.11 1.40
C TRP A 67 17.28 -41.45 0.00
N GLU A 68 18.17 -41.99 -0.84
CA GLU A 68 18.28 -41.63 -2.27
C GLU A 68 17.53 -42.68 -3.11
N SER A 69 16.56 -42.28 -3.95
CA SER A 69 15.75 -43.25 -4.72
C SER A 69 16.58 -44.06 -5.71
N TRP A 70 16.27 -45.35 -5.88
CA TRP A 70 16.92 -46.20 -6.89
C TRP A 70 16.41 -45.87 -8.30
N SER A 71 17.26 -46.08 -9.31
CA SER A 71 16.91 -45.91 -10.73
C SER A 71 16.04 -47.06 -11.23
N LEU A 72 14.87 -46.77 -11.81
CA LEU A 72 14.10 -47.71 -12.63
C LEU A 72 14.52 -47.64 -14.12
N PRO A 73 14.22 -48.68 -14.93
CA PRO A 73 14.38 -48.63 -16.38
C PRO A 73 13.42 -47.60 -17.00
N GLU A 74 13.77 -47.06 -18.17
CA GLU A 74 13.05 -45.97 -18.84
C GLU A 74 11.52 -46.14 -18.96
N PRO A 75 10.73 -45.05 -18.88
CA PRO A 75 11.16 -43.64 -18.79
C PRO A 75 11.67 -43.23 -17.40
N GLN A 76 12.69 -42.37 -17.39
CA GLN A 76 13.40 -41.91 -16.18
C GLN A 76 12.65 -40.73 -15.57
N GLU A 77 11.47 -41.04 -15.05
CA GLU A 77 10.51 -40.11 -14.48
C GLU A 77 10.36 -40.38 -12.99
N PHE A 78 10.29 -39.31 -12.20
CA PHE A 78 9.84 -39.38 -10.81
C PHE A 78 8.70 -38.39 -10.62
N GLY A 79 7.93 -38.59 -9.56
CA GLY A 79 6.72 -37.83 -9.37
C GLY A 79 5.99 -38.31 -8.14
N GLN A 80 5.08 -37.49 -7.67
CA GLN A 80 4.31 -37.81 -6.48
C GLN A 80 2.96 -37.11 -6.50
N SER A 81 1.95 -37.78 -5.92
CA SER A 81 0.67 -37.15 -5.64
C SER A 81 0.71 -36.28 -4.39
N PHE A 82 -0.12 -35.25 -4.33
CA PHE A 82 -0.32 -34.40 -3.16
C PHE A 82 -1.78 -33.97 -3.08
N THR A 83 -2.28 -33.80 -1.86
CA THR A 83 -3.61 -33.21 -1.64
C THR A 83 -3.45 -31.71 -1.43
N ALA A 84 -4.15 -30.89 -2.20
CA ALA A 84 -4.11 -29.44 -2.00
C ALA A 84 -4.79 -29.09 -0.67
N GLY A 85 -4.09 -28.46 0.26
CA GLY A 85 -4.68 -28.03 1.54
C GLY A 85 -5.53 -26.76 1.45
N VAL A 86 -5.42 -26.03 0.33
CA VAL A 86 -6.10 -24.76 0.06
C VAL A 86 -6.45 -24.68 -1.44
N SER A 87 -7.49 -23.92 -1.77
CA SER A 87 -7.83 -23.61 -3.17
C SER A 87 -7.05 -22.37 -3.62
N GLY A 88 -6.58 -22.37 -4.86
CA GLY A 88 -5.80 -21.25 -5.43
C GLY A 88 -5.06 -21.65 -6.68
N ASN A 89 -4.01 -20.91 -7.03
CA ASN A 89 -3.16 -21.23 -8.17
C ASN A 89 -1.83 -21.82 -7.68
N LEU A 90 -1.49 -23.02 -8.12
CA LEU A 90 -0.17 -23.60 -7.88
C LEU A 90 0.88 -22.77 -8.64
N GLN A 91 1.81 -22.15 -7.91
CA GLN A 91 2.75 -21.18 -8.46
C GLN A 91 4.17 -21.76 -8.57
N LYS A 92 4.59 -22.54 -7.56
CA LYS A 92 5.95 -23.09 -7.50
C LYS A 92 5.93 -24.54 -7.05
N ILE A 93 6.83 -25.33 -7.64
CA ILE A 93 7.19 -26.66 -7.18
C ILE A 93 8.70 -26.67 -6.95
N LEU A 94 9.11 -27.02 -5.74
CA LEU A 94 10.52 -27.25 -5.42
C LEU A 94 10.78 -28.74 -5.40
N VAL A 95 11.71 -29.18 -6.22
CA VAL A 95 12.14 -30.58 -6.29
C VAL A 95 13.61 -30.71 -5.93
N HIS A 96 13.99 -31.82 -5.31
CA HIS A 96 15.38 -32.11 -4.97
C HIS A 96 15.90 -33.35 -5.70
N PHE A 97 16.83 -33.11 -6.61
CA PHE A 97 17.65 -34.13 -7.27
C PHE A 97 18.93 -34.35 -6.48
N TYR A 98 19.33 -35.61 -6.33
CA TYR A 98 20.67 -35.97 -5.88
C TYR A 98 21.67 -36.00 -7.04
N ARG A 99 21.30 -36.60 -8.19
CA ARG A 99 22.15 -36.62 -9.40
C ARG A 99 21.28 -36.80 -10.63
N VAL A 100 21.71 -36.23 -11.75
CA VAL A 100 21.20 -36.57 -13.09
C VAL A 100 22.40 -36.94 -13.94
N LEU A 101 22.38 -38.13 -14.57
CA LEU A 101 23.45 -38.60 -15.44
C LEU A 101 22.99 -38.70 -16.88
N ASP A 102 23.84 -38.26 -17.79
CA ASP A 102 23.67 -38.39 -19.22
C ASP A 102 23.68 -39.89 -19.62
N PRO A 103 22.71 -40.35 -20.42
CA PRO A 103 22.55 -41.78 -20.71
C PRO A 103 23.66 -42.36 -21.59
N GLU A 104 24.34 -41.53 -22.40
CA GLU A 104 25.39 -41.97 -23.31
C GLU A 104 26.76 -41.99 -22.63
N THR A 105 27.04 -40.99 -21.81
CA THR A 105 28.36 -40.76 -21.20
C THR A 105 28.45 -41.22 -19.76
N GLY A 106 27.32 -41.36 -19.05
CA GLY A 106 27.27 -41.65 -17.62
C GLY A 106 27.82 -40.55 -16.72
N THR A 107 28.04 -39.34 -17.27
CA THR A 107 28.54 -38.16 -16.53
C THR A 107 27.39 -37.27 -16.07
N LEU A 108 27.65 -36.32 -15.16
CA LEU A 108 26.61 -35.41 -14.65
C LEU A 108 26.05 -34.54 -15.78
N ALA A 109 24.74 -34.60 -15.98
CA ALA A 109 24.00 -33.87 -17.01
C ALA A 109 23.47 -32.51 -16.52
N LEU A 110 24.31 -31.70 -15.87
CA LEU A 110 23.91 -30.35 -15.45
C LEU A 110 23.66 -29.46 -16.68
N GLY A 111 22.70 -28.54 -16.58
CA GLY A 111 22.32 -27.64 -17.68
C GLY A 111 21.45 -28.29 -18.75
N THR A 112 20.93 -29.49 -18.50
CA THR A 112 20.02 -30.17 -19.43
C THR A 112 18.56 -29.89 -19.12
N THR A 113 17.70 -30.07 -20.12
CA THR A 113 16.27 -29.79 -20.03
C THR A 113 15.52 -30.95 -19.37
N ALA A 114 14.75 -30.64 -18.33
CA ALA A 114 13.77 -31.52 -17.73
C ALA A 114 12.35 -31.06 -18.07
N LYS A 115 11.38 -31.98 -18.05
CA LYS A 115 9.97 -31.71 -18.33
C LYS A 115 9.16 -31.92 -17.07
N LEU A 116 8.44 -30.90 -16.64
CA LEU A 116 7.49 -30.93 -15.54
C LEU A 116 6.07 -31.06 -16.09
N ARG A 117 5.28 -31.96 -15.49
CA ARG A 117 3.85 -32.11 -15.75
C ARG A 117 3.08 -32.07 -14.44
N VAL A 118 1.86 -31.53 -14.49
CA VAL A 118 0.90 -31.55 -13.37
C VAL A 118 -0.42 -32.10 -13.85
N TYR A 119 -1.02 -32.99 -13.06
CA TYR A 119 -2.26 -33.70 -13.35
C TYR A 119 -3.28 -33.46 -12.23
N GLU A 120 -4.55 -33.34 -12.60
CA GLU A 120 -5.67 -33.51 -11.66
C GLU A 120 -5.84 -34.99 -11.35
N GLY A 121 -5.77 -35.38 -10.07
CA GLY A 121 -5.91 -36.76 -9.61
C GLY A 121 -4.63 -37.35 -9.02
N GLY A 122 -4.81 -38.46 -8.31
CA GLY A 122 -3.74 -39.24 -7.70
C GLY A 122 -3.02 -40.17 -8.66
N ILE A 123 -2.41 -41.21 -8.09
CA ILE A 123 -1.64 -42.23 -8.82
C ILE A 123 -2.34 -43.58 -8.73
N VAL A 124 -2.61 -44.19 -9.90
CA VAL A 124 -3.13 -45.56 -10.00
C VAL A 124 -1.98 -46.55 -9.82
N GLN A 125 -2.17 -47.54 -8.94
CA GLN A 125 -1.21 -48.63 -8.73
C GLN A 125 -1.60 -49.89 -9.50
N GLY A 126 -0.62 -50.51 -10.16
CA GLY A 126 -0.84 -51.73 -10.95
C GLY A 126 0.35 -52.20 -11.80
N GLU A 127 1.37 -51.34 -11.98
CA GLU A 127 2.60 -51.60 -12.75
C GLU A 127 3.86 -51.32 -11.89
N THR A 128 5.05 -51.61 -12.42
CA THR A 128 6.35 -51.32 -11.77
C THR A 128 6.58 -49.80 -11.56
N VAL A 129 5.81 -48.95 -12.24
CA VAL A 129 5.74 -47.48 -12.08
C VAL A 129 4.26 -47.07 -12.09
N GLY A 130 3.82 -46.34 -11.07
CA GLY A 130 2.48 -45.76 -11.01
C GLY A 130 2.25 -44.69 -12.07
N GLN A 131 1.02 -44.56 -12.55
CA GLN A 131 0.64 -43.57 -13.56
C GLN A 131 -0.35 -42.56 -12.97
N PRO A 132 -0.25 -41.25 -13.32
CA PRO A 132 -1.27 -40.27 -12.95
C PRO A 132 -2.66 -40.66 -13.48
N GLU A 133 -3.70 -40.55 -12.65
CA GLU A 133 -5.05 -41.04 -12.98
C GLU A 133 -5.88 -40.08 -13.86
N GLY A 134 -5.59 -38.78 -13.84
CA GLY A 134 -6.44 -37.79 -14.49
C GLY A 134 -5.75 -36.83 -15.46
N GLN A 135 -6.44 -35.72 -15.74
CA GLN A 135 -6.10 -34.83 -16.84
C GLN A 135 -4.81 -34.05 -16.54
N GLN A 136 -3.89 -34.00 -17.50
CA GLN A 136 -2.76 -33.07 -17.44
C GLN A 136 -3.28 -31.63 -17.54
N ILE A 137 -3.05 -30.84 -16.49
CA ILE A 137 -3.45 -29.43 -16.38
C ILE A 137 -2.29 -28.46 -16.64
N HIS A 138 -1.04 -28.95 -16.61
CA HIS A 138 0.13 -28.12 -16.87
C HIS A 138 1.29 -28.92 -17.47
N TYR A 139 2.08 -28.27 -18.31
CA TYR A 139 3.33 -28.76 -18.89
C TYR A 139 4.31 -27.61 -19.00
N GLN A 140 5.54 -27.82 -18.54
CA GLN A 140 6.61 -26.85 -18.68
C GLN A 140 7.96 -27.56 -18.81
N GLU A 141 8.86 -26.97 -19.58
CA GLU A 141 10.27 -27.37 -19.62
C GLU A 141 11.11 -26.43 -18.74
N PHE A 142 12.08 -26.98 -18.04
CA PHE A 142 13.02 -26.20 -17.23
C PHE A 142 14.44 -26.77 -17.34
N VAL A 143 15.43 -25.92 -17.13
CA VAL A 143 16.84 -26.34 -17.08
C VAL A 143 17.20 -26.64 -15.63
N HIS A 144 17.90 -27.75 -15.37
CA HIS A 144 18.35 -28.10 -14.02
C HIS A 144 19.87 -27.95 -13.89
N ASP A 145 20.34 -27.21 -12.88
CA ASP A 145 21.76 -26.87 -12.69
C ASP A 145 22.31 -27.18 -11.28
N ASP A 146 21.43 -27.52 -10.34
CA ASP A 146 21.75 -27.79 -8.94
C ASP A 146 20.86 -28.92 -8.38
N GLN A 147 21.13 -29.36 -7.17
CA GLN A 147 20.37 -30.37 -6.46
C GLN A 147 18.94 -29.89 -6.15
N TRP A 148 18.78 -28.65 -5.70
CA TRP A 148 17.46 -28.03 -5.51
C TRP A 148 17.05 -27.24 -6.73
N GLN A 149 15.89 -27.60 -7.30
CA GLN A 149 15.28 -26.83 -8.38
C GLN A 149 14.00 -26.18 -7.89
N GLN A 150 13.97 -24.85 -7.95
CA GLN A 150 12.77 -24.07 -7.75
C GLN A 150 12.15 -23.80 -9.13
N ILE A 151 11.05 -24.50 -9.42
CA ILE A 151 10.34 -24.37 -10.69
C ILE A 151 9.17 -23.43 -10.47
N VAL A 152 9.20 -22.27 -11.14
CA VAL A 152 8.09 -21.32 -11.17
C VAL A 152 7.23 -21.70 -12.37
N LEU A 153 6.00 -22.13 -12.09
CA LEU A 153 5.06 -22.57 -13.12
C LEU A 153 4.65 -21.37 -13.98
N ASP A 154 4.61 -21.57 -15.29
CA ASP A 154 4.02 -20.59 -16.19
C ASP A 154 2.49 -20.76 -16.28
N GLY A 155 1.81 -19.66 -16.62
CA GLY A 155 0.35 -19.66 -16.73
C GLY A 155 -0.39 -19.90 -15.40
N VAL A 156 -1.63 -20.36 -15.52
CA VAL A 156 -2.56 -20.56 -14.40
C VAL A 156 -2.77 -22.06 -14.19
N VAL A 157 -2.35 -22.56 -13.02
CA VAL A 157 -2.50 -23.97 -12.63
C VAL A 157 -3.44 -24.05 -11.41
N PRO A 158 -4.76 -24.14 -11.61
CA PRO A 158 -5.72 -24.09 -10.52
C PRO A 158 -5.67 -25.38 -9.68
N VAL A 159 -5.76 -25.23 -8.37
CA VAL A 159 -5.91 -26.33 -7.41
C VAL A 159 -7.07 -26.06 -6.44
N THR A 160 -7.75 -27.12 -6.02
CA THR A 160 -8.92 -27.07 -5.13
C THR A 160 -8.60 -27.75 -3.80
N ALA A 161 -8.91 -27.10 -2.68
CA ALA A 161 -8.72 -27.67 -1.35
C ALA A 161 -9.38 -29.05 -1.22
N GLY A 162 -8.64 -30.02 -0.68
CA GLY A 162 -9.07 -31.41 -0.49
C GLY A 162 -9.00 -32.28 -1.75
N GLN A 163 -8.69 -31.73 -2.92
CA GLN A 163 -8.50 -32.49 -4.15
C GLN A 163 -7.05 -32.98 -4.27
N GLU A 164 -6.87 -34.19 -4.80
CA GLU A 164 -5.57 -34.79 -5.07
C GLU A 164 -5.06 -34.38 -6.46
N TYR A 165 -3.77 -34.12 -6.55
CA TYR A 165 -3.03 -33.76 -7.76
C TYR A 165 -1.75 -34.57 -7.83
N THR A 166 -1.17 -34.69 -9.01
CA THR A 166 0.11 -35.38 -9.20
C THR A 166 1.03 -34.51 -10.03
N PHE A 167 2.29 -34.37 -9.61
CA PHE A 167 3.33 -33.80 -10.48
C PHE A 167 4.30 -34.91 -10.91
N THR A 168 4.85 -34.78 -12.11
CA THR A 168 5.93 -35.64 -12.59
C THR A 168 7.03 -34.83 -13.24
N VAL A 169 8.26 -35.33 -13.13
CA VAL A 169 9.46 -34.73 -13.69
C VAL A 169 10.22 -35.80 -14.46
N GLU A 170 10.38 -35.55 -15.75
CA GLU A 170 11.14 -36.38 -16.69
C GLU A 170 12.48 -35.70 -17.00
N THR A 171 13.60 -36.42 -16.83
CA THR A 171 14.95 -35.93 -17.13
C THR A 171 15.52 -36.59 -18.38
N VAL A 172 16.55 -35.97 -18.99
CA VAL A 172 17.25 -36.52 -20.18
C VAL A 172 17.92 -37.88 -19.96
N GLY A 173 18.13 -38.27 -18.71
CA GLY A 173 18.79 -39.51 -18.34
C GLY A 173 18.51 -39.89 -16.89
N ARG A 174 19.47 -40.57 -16.25
CA ARG A 174 19.26 -41.21 -14.96
C ARG A 174 19.24 -40.20 -13.85
N SER A 175 18.07 -39.99 -13.26
CA SER A 175 17.87 -39.12 -12.11
C SER A 175 17.74 -39.93 -10.82
N TRP A 176 18.33 -39.39 -9.76
CA TRP A 176 18.10 -39.78 -8.37
C TRP A 176 17.40 -38.62 -7.69
N ALA A 177 16.23 -38.86 -7.11
CA ALA A 177 15.51 -37.88 -6.32
C ALA A 177 15.56 -38.28 -4.84
N GLY A 178 15.54 -37.30 -3.95
CA GLY A 178 15.46 -37.60 -2.53
C GLY A 178 14.11 -38.21 -2.19
N ALA A 179 14.13 -39.28 -1.41
CA ALA A 179 12.93 -39.96 -0.94
C ALA A 179 12.96 -40.17 0.58
N ASN A 180 11.77 -40.28 1.18
CA ASN A 180 11.58 -40.68 2.57
C ASN A 180 10.66 -41.89 2.62
N SER A 181 11.11 -42.96 3.28
CA SER A 181 10.37 -44.24 3.41
C SER A 181 9.97 -44.59 4.85
N LEU A 182 10.27 -43.74 5.83
CA LEU A 182 10.02 -44.03 7.25
C LEU A 182 8.74 -43.39 7.80
N ASP A 183 8.25 -42.33 7.16
CA ASP A 183 7.08 -41.56 7.59
C ASP A 183 6.39 -40.91 6.37
N PRO A 184 5.78 -41.72 5.49
CA PRO A 184 5.17 -41.19 4.28
C PRO A 184 4.00 -40.24 4.62
N TYR A 185 3.98 -39.07 3.98
CA TYR A 185 2.87 -38.14 3.84
C TYR A 185 1.57 -38.89 3.56
N SER A 186 0.63 -38.78 4.51
CA SER A 186 -0.72 -39.28 4.34
C SER A 186 -1.41 -38.54 3.18
N GLY A 187 -1.49 -39.18 2.01
CA GLY A 187 -2.17 -38.64 0.83
C GLY A 187 -1.25 -38.20 -0.30
N GLY A 188 0.05 -38.45 -0.19
CA GLY A 188 0.97 -38.40 -1.32
C GLY A 188 1.58 -39.76 -1.54
N ARG A 189 1.75 -40.11 -2.81
CA ARG A 189 2.31 -41.40 -3.21
C ARG A 189 3.38 -41.12 -4.24
N SER A 190 4.57 -41.69 -4.11
CA SER A 190 5.52 -41.67 -5.23
C SER A 190 5.01 -42.55 -6.38
N ILE A 191 5.30 -42.15 -7.62
CA ILE A 191 5.07 -42.99 -8.79
C ILE A 191 6.03 -44.19 -8.83
N LEU A 192 7.14 -44.17 -8.09
CA LEU A 192 8.14 -45.24 -8.09
C LEU A 192 7.82 -46.32 -7.05
N ASP A 193 7.47 -45.89 -5.84
CA ASP A 193 7.19 -46.79 -4.72
C ASP A 193 6.15 -46.12 -3.80
N PRO A 194 5.00 -46.75 -3.56
CA PRO A 194 3.94 -46.15 -2.75
C PRO A 194 4.26 -46.04 -1.26
N GLU A 195 5.33 -46.69 -0.79
CA GLU A 195 5.85 -46.53 0.58
C GLU A 195 6.89 -45.40 0.67
N MET A 196 7.18 -44.71 -0.45
CA MET A 196 8.16 -43.63 -0.51
C MET A 196 7.52 -42.30 -0.90
N ASP A 197 8.09 -41.23 -0.36
CA ASP A 197 7.74 -39.86 -0.72
C ASP A 197 8.92 -39.03 -1.14
N HIS A 198 8.76 -38.27 -2.21
CA HIS A 198 9.83 -37.41 -2.70
C HIS A 198 9.96 -36.14 -1.86
N LEU A 199 11.18 -35.62 -1.78
CA LEU A 199 11.45 -34.35 -1.10
C LEU A 199 11.00 -33.18 -1.98
N VAL A 200 9.69 -32.90 -1.94
CA VAL A 200 9.05 -31.86 -2.74
C VAL A 200 8.35 -30.84 -1.85
N ARG A 201 8.18 -29.62 -2.38
CA ARG A 201 7.32 -28.59 -1.79
C ARG A 201 6.48 -27.95 -2.88
N THR A 202 5.20 -27.79 -2.62
CA THR A 202 4.27 -27.06 -3.48
C THR A 202 3.86 -25.76 -2.81
N TYR A 203 3.72 -24.71 -3.63
CA TYR A 203 3.33 -23.38 -3.19
C TYR A 203 2.06 -23.00 -3.94
N VAL A 204 0.96 -22.90 -3.22
CA VAL A 204 -0.30 -22.41 -3.76
C VAL A 204 -0.40 -20.94 -3.42
N GLN A 205 -0.49 -20.10 -4.44
CA GLN A 205 -0.91 -18.72 -4.27
C GLN A 205 -2.39 -18.74 -3.87
N VAL A 206 -2.63 -18.36 -2.62
CA VAL A 206 -3.98 -18.21 -2.08
C VAL A 206 -4.29 -16.73 -2.16
N PRO A 207 -5.47 -16.34 -2.64
CA PRO A 207 -5.82 -14.96 -2.58
C PRO A 207 -5.96 -14.48 -1.13
N GLU A 208 -4.90 -13.89 -0.58
CA GLU A 208 -4.99 -13.06 0.61
C GLU A 208 -5.26 -11.64 0.17
N TYR A 209 -6.50 -11.22 0.36
CA TYR A 209 -6.92 -9.88 -0.02
C TYR A 209 -6.58 -8.87 1.08
N PRO A 210 -6.13 -7.66 0.74
CA PRO A 210 -5.99 -6.59 1.70
C PRO A 210 -7.35 -6.24 2.29
N VAL A 211 -7.38 -5.89 3.57
CA VAL A 211 -8.56 -5.29 4.20
C VAL A 211 -8.70 -3.87 3.66
N LEU A 212 -9.88 -3.54 3.14
CA LEU A 212 -10.18 -2.19 2.66
C LEU A 212 -10.89 -1.39 3.74
N SER A 213 -10.53 -0.12 3.87
CA SER A 213 -11.12 0.78 4.86
C SER A 213 -11.07 2.22 4.35
N VAL A 214 -11.95 3.08 4.87
CA VAL A 214 -11.80 4.53 4.67
C VAL A 214 -10.51 4.96 5.37
N ASP A 215 -9.64 5.65 4.64
CA ASP A 215 -8.38 6.13 5.18
C ASP A 215 -8.61 7.34 6.10
N PRO A 216 -8.23 7.30 7.39
CA PRO A 216 -8.19 8.50 8.20
C PRO A 216 -7.07 9.40 7.68
N MET A 217 -7.40 10.42 6.88
CA MET A 217 -6.40 11.40 6.42
C MET A 217 -5.64 11.97 7.63
N LEU A 218 -4.31 11.89 7.57
CA LEU A 218 -3.42 12.35 8.62
C LEU A 218 -3.26 13.88 8.54
N GLY A 219 -4.02 14.61 9.37
CA GLY A 219 -3.73 16.01 9.73
C GLY A 219 -4.06 17.10 8.68
N PRO A 220 -4.04 18.39 9.08
CA PRO A 220 -4.37 19.51 8.21
C PRO A 220 -3.26 19.77 7.17
N GLU A 221 -3.41 19.22 5.96
CA GLU A 221 -2.50 19.48 4.83
C GLU A 221 -3.15 20.32 3.72
N ALA A 222 -4.48 20.55 3.72
CA ALA A 222 -5.11 21.32 2.66
C ALA A 222 -4.95 22.82 2.91
N VAL A 223 -4.15 23.47 2.06
CA VAL A 223 -3.99 24.93 2.05
C VAL A 223 -4.99 25.51 1.06
N ASP A 224 -5.77 26.47 1.52
CA ASP A 224 -6.90 26.95 0.75
C ASP A 224 -6.63 28.28 0.04
N GLN A 225 -5.74 29.09 0.59
CA GLN A 225 -5.23 30.33 0.02
C GLN A 225 -3.76 30.48 0.39
N SER A 226 -2.90 30.93 -0.52
CA SER A 226 -1.44 30.94 -0.32
C SER A 226 -0.78 32.18 -0.92
N GLN A 227 -1.20 33.36 -0.47
CA GLN A 227 -0.42 34.56 -0.79
C GLN A 227 0.80 34.60 0.15
N GLN A 228 1.96 34.15 -0.35
CA GLN A 228 3.19 34.02 0.45
C GLN A 228 4.20 35.16 0.23
N GLU A 229 4.04 35.93 -0.86
CA GLU A 229 4.97 37.00 -1.21
C GLU A 229 4.32 38.38 -1.11
N SER A 230 5.11 39.32 -0.59
CA SER A 230 4.75 40.72 -0.41
C SER A 230 5.39 41.58 -1.49
N THR A 231 4.66 42.56 -2.03
CA THR A 231 5.24 43.56 -2.94
C THR A 231 5.56 44.88 -2.23
N THR A 232 4.90 45.16 -1.10
CA THR A 232 5.10 46.39 -0.30
C THR A 232 4.61 46.21 1.14
N GLN A 233 4.59 47.26 1.94
CA GLN A 233 4.06 47.27 3.30
C GLN A 233 3.04 48.39 3.49
N SER A 234 2.06 48.18 4.37
CA SER A 234 1.07 49.18 4.75
C SER A 234 0.84 49.22 6.26
N SER A 235 0.62 50.42 6.78
CA SER A 235 0.25 50.66 8.17
C SER A 235 -1.26 50.85 8.32
N THR A 236 -1.89 50.12 9.26
CA THR A 236 -3.33 50.19 9.51
C THR A 236 -3.62 50.87 10.84
N SER A 237 -4.16 52.09 10.82
CA SER A 237 -4.50 52.84 12.04
C SER A 237 -5.81 52.40 12.70
N ASN A 238 -6.61 51.56 12.04
CA ASN A 238 -7.95 51.15 12.49
C ASN A 238 -7.97 50.09 13.60
N ARG A 239 -6.83 49.83 14.26
CA ARG A 239 -6.68 48.82 15.34
C ARG A 239 -7.20 47.43 14.97
N HIS A 240 -7.20 47.13 13.68
CA HIS A 240 -7.49 45.82 13.14
C HIS A 240 -6.90 45.68 11.75
N PHE A 241 -6.69 44.43 11.35
CA PHE A 241 -6.43 44.04 9.97
C PHE A 241 -7.14 42.71 9.69
N GLY A 242 -7.23 42.32 8.44
CA GLY A 242 -7.88 41.08 8.04
C GLY A 242 -8.19 41.06 6.56
N GLN A 243 -8.73 39.94 6.11
CA GLN A 243 -9.14 39.77 4.72
C GLN A 243 -10.29 38.75 4.60
N SER A 244 -11.18 39.02 3.65
CA SER A 244 -12.13 38.01 3.17
C SER A 244 -11.46 37.03 2.22
N PHE A 245 -11.87 35.77 2.29
CA PHE A 245 -11.42 34.69 1.42
C PHE A 245 -12.58 33.80 1.04
N THR A 246 -12.54 33.27 -0.19
CA THR A 246 -13.47 32.23 -0.64
C THR A 246 -12.80 30.90 -0.40
N THR A 247 -13.48 29.99 0.30
CA THR A 247 -12.92 28.69 0.58
C THR A 247 -12.89 27.84 -0.68
N GLY A 248 -11.74 27.31 -1.06
CA GLY A 248 -11.58 26.36 -2.18
C GLY A 248 -11.90 24.92 -1.77
N ASN A 249 -11.73 24.58 -0.49
CA ASN A 249 -11.94 23.25 0.07
C ASN A 249 -13.12 23.22 1.06
N THR A 250 -13.81 22.08 1.11
CA THR A 250 -14.77 21.74 2.18
C THR A 250 -14.04 20.96 3.26
N GLY A 251 -14.24 21.30 4.53
CA GLY A 251 -13.50 20.71 5.64
C GLY A 251 -13.62 21.51 6.92
N ASP A 252 -12.70 21.29 7.85
CA ASP A 252 -12.57 22.07 9.06
C ASP A 252 -11.39 23.04 8.93
N LEU A 253 -11.65 24.34 8.89
CA LEU A 253 -10.61 25.35 9.01
C LEU A 253 -9.94 25.22 10.39
N THR A 254 -8.66 24.91 10.41
CA THR A 254 -7.88 24.60 11.62
C THR A 254 -6.89 25.69 11.99
N ALA A 255 -6.45 26.50 11.03
CA ALA A 255 -5.50 27.57 11.29
C ALA A 255 -5.59 28.68 10.24
N VAL A 256 -5.13 29.87 10.65
CA VAL A 256 -4.89 31.02 9.76
C VAL A 256 -3.45 31.47 9.99
N SER A 257 -2.66 31.53 8.92
CA SER A 257 -1.34 32.18 8.93
C SER A 257 -1.44 33.58 8.38
N PHE A 258 -0.72 34.51 8.99
CA PHE A 258 -0.58 35.87 8.51
C PHE A 258 0.76 36.45 8.98
N HIS A 259 1.21 37.52 8.32
CA HIS A 259 2.43 38.22 8.70
C HIS A 259 2.13 39.62 9.21
N ILE A 260 2.80 40.02 10.29
CA ILE A 260 2.91 41.42 10.72
C ILE A 260 4.38 41.76 10.99
N ASP A 261 4.82 43.00 10.78
CA ASP A 261 6.19 43.39 11.14
C ASP A 261 6.29 43.85 12.60
N ARG A 262 5.32 44.65 13.02
CA ARG A 262 5.30 45.30 14.34
C ARG A 262 3.94 45.92 14.64
N VAL A 263 3.66 46.12 15.92
CA VAL A 263 2.48 46.79 16.44
C VAL A 263 2.93 48.05 17.18
N TYR A 264 2.23 49.17 16.97
CA TYR A 264 2.42 50.37 17.76
C TYR A 264 1.54 50.30 18.99
N ASP A 265 2.15 50.30 20.18
CA ASP A 265 1.41 50.35 21.44
C ASP A 265 1.19 51.82 21.85
N PRO A 266 -0.07 52.31 21.80
CA PRO A 266 -0.37 53.70 22.13
C PRO A 266 -0.26 54.01 23.63
N SER A 267 -0.22 53.01 24.50
CA SER A 267 -0.11 53.20 25.95
C SER A 267 1.33 53.51 26.37
N THR A 268 2.30 52.92 25.68
CA THR A 268 3.74 53.11 25.89
C THR A 268 4.35 54.07 24.88
N GLY A 269 3.67 54.31 23.75
CA GLY A 269 4.13 55.18 22.68
C GLY A 269 5.25 54.56 21.82
N THR A 270 5.42 53.25 21.89
CA THR A 270 6.53 52.52 21.26
C THR A 270 6.05 51.44 20.29
N TRP A 271 6.92 51.07 19.35
CA TRP A 271 6.69 49.90 18.51
C TRP A 271 7.17 48.64 19.23
N VAL A 272 6.32 47.64 19.29
CA VAL A 272 6.56 46.32 19.88
C VAL A 272 6.47 45.25 18.80
N THR A 273 7.19 44.16 19.01
CA THR A 273 7.15 42.97 18.15
C THR A 273 6.17 41.92 18.68
N ASP A 274 5.59 42.12 19.84
CA ASP A 274 4.56 41.27 20.42
C ASP A 274 3.44 42.07 21.06
N SER A 275 2.21 41.54 21.01
CA SER A 275 1.03 42.24 21.55
C SER A 275 -0.17 41.31 21.69
N ASP A 276 -0.96 41.48 22.74
CA ASP A 276 -2.26 40.81 22.87
C ASP A 276 -3.23 41.28 21.78
N ALA A 277 -3.98 40.33 21.22
CA ALA A 277 -4.93 40.57 20.15
C ALA A 277 -6.07 39.53 20.17
N VAL A 278 -7.10 39.77 19.36
CA VAL A 278 -8.21 38.81 19.20
C VAL A 278 -8.33 38.43 17.73
N LEU A 279 -8.18 37.15 17.41
CA LEU A 279 -8.53 36.62 16.10
C LEU A 279 -10.03 36.32 16.07
N GLN A 280 -10.69 36.80 15.02
CA GLN A 280 -12.10 36.56 14.75
C GLN A 280 -12.29 36.09 13.32
N ILE A 281 -13.26 35.20 13.13
CA ILE A 281 -13.68 34.75 11.79
C ILE A 281 -15.18 34.95 11.68
N PHE A 282 -15.60 35.55 10.57
CA PHE A 282 -16.98 35.82 10.23
C PHE A 282 -17.39 35.00 9.02
N GLU A 283 -18.62 34.51 9.02
CA GLU A 283 -19.23 33.97 7.80
C GLU A 283 -19.58 35.12 6.87
N ASN A 284 -19.31 34.98 5.58
CA ASN A 284 -19.42 35.99 4.52
C ASN A 284 -18.23 36.96 4.41
N GLY A 285 -18.31 37.85 3.41
CA GLY A 285 -17.26 38.80 3.06
C GLY A 285 -17.27 40.07 3.89
N ILE A 286 -16.97 41.20 3.22
CA ILE A 286 -16.91 42.52 3.86
C ILE A 286 -17.75 43.56 3.12
N ASP A 287 -18.27 44.53 3.89
CA ASP A 287 -18.84 45.78 3.40
C ASP A 287 -17.96 46.96 3.85
N GLY A 288 -17.35 47.65 2.90
CA GLY A 288 -16.23 48.58 3.15
C GLY A 288 -15.08 47.87 3.86
N ILE A 289 -14.81 48.25 5.12
CA ILE A 289 -13.79 47.66 5.99
C ILE A 289 -14.39 46.78 7.11
N THR A 290 -15.69 46.48 7.04
CA THR A 290 -16.43 45.80 8.10
C THR A 290 -16.80 44.38 7.66
N PRO A 291 -16.45 43.32 8.43
CA PRO A 291 -16.99 41.98 8.22
C PRO A 291 -18.52 42.00 8.29
N ILE A 292 -19.17 41.33 7.34
CA ILE A 292 -20.62 41.08 7.36
C ILE A 292 -20.89 39.64 7.80
N GLY A 293 -22.07 39.38 8.35
CA GLY A 293 -22.50 38.04 8.78
C GLY A 293 -22.13 37.66 10.22
N PRO A 294 -22.56 36.48 10.68
CA PRO A 294 -22.33 36.02 12.04
C PRO A 294 -20.84 35.75 12.29
N ARG A 295 -20.39 36.04 13.51
CA ARG A 295 -19.03 35.71 13.97
C ARG A 295 -19.00 34.24 14.41
N ALA A 296 -18.23 33.42 13.70
CA ALA A 296 -18.07 32.01 13.98
C ALA A 296 -16.91 31.72 14.96
N VAL A 297 -15.83 32.51 14.91
CA VAL A 297 -14.65 32.35 15.77
C VAL A 297 -14.35 33.67 16.50
N SER A 298 -13.95 33.56 17.76
CA SER A 298 -13.36 34.66 18.54
C SER A 298 -12.45 34.07 19.60
N GLN A 299 -11.14 34.22 19.40
CA GLN A 299 -10.13 33.69 20.32
C GLN A 299 -9.04 34.72 20.60
N GLU A 300 -8.58 34.74 21.85
CA GLU A 300 -7.44 35.57 22.25
C GLU A 300 -6.15 34.98 21.69
N ILE A 301 -5.27 35.84 21.19
CA ILE A 301 -3.98 35.44 20.60
C ILE A 301 -2.88 36.41 21.04
N THR A 302 -1.64 35.96 20.95
CA THR A 302 -0.48 36.84 21.04
C THR A 302 0.07 37.03 19.64
N LEU A 303 0.08 38.27 19.16
CA LEU A 303 0.76 38.62 17.94
C LEU A 303 2.26 38.57 18.14
N VAL A 304 2.97 38.02 17.16
CA VAL A 304 4.43 38.05 17.07
C VAL A 304 4.87 38.63 15.73
N GLY A 305 5.90 39.46 15.73
CA GLY A 305 6.51 40.03 14.52
C GLY A 305 7.12 38.93 13.65
N GLY A 306 6.86 39.02 12.34
CA GLY A 306 7.11 37.99 11.34
C GLY A 306 5.83 37.27 10.92
N ALA A 307 6.01 36.19 10.15
CA ALA A 307 4.96 35.25 9.82
C ALA A 307 4.60 34.41 11.05
N GLN A 308 3.31 34.24 11.30
CA GLN A 308 2.81 33.40 12.39
C GLN A 308 1.58 32.62 11.94
N THR A 309 1.51 31.35 12.34
CA THR A 309 0.34 30.51 12.15
C THR A 309 -0.41 30.40 13.45
N VAL A 310 -1.67 30.82 13.44
CA VAL A 310 -2.57 30.74 14.58
C VAL A 310 -3.51 29.56 14.39
N ALA A 311 -3.34 28.53 15.22
CA ALA A 311 -4.31 27.42 15.30
C ALA A 311 -5.62 27.91 15.94
N LEU A 312 -6.74 27.39 15.45
CA LEU A 312 -8.05 27.63 16.04
C LEU A 312 -8.26 26.68 17.22
N GLU A 313 -8.70 27.20 18.37
CA GLU A 313 -9.00 26.38 19.54
C GLU A 313 -10.11 25.37 19.27
N ALA A 314 -11.07 25.75 18.43
CA ALA A 314 -12.09 24.89 17.86
C ALA A 314 -12.05 25.04 16.33
N PRO A 315 -11.82 23.95 15.57
CA PRO A 315 -11.90 24.00 14.12
C PRO A 315 -13.28 24.48 13.64
N LEU A 316 -13.29 25.26 12.56
CA LEU A 316 -14.50 25.84 11.98
C LEU A 316 -14.90 25.05 10.72
N PRO A 317 -16.08 24.41 10.68
CA PRO A 317 -16.57 23.79 9.45
C PRO A 317 -16.74 24.82 8.33
N VAL A 318 -16.13 24.56 7.18
CA VAL A 318 -16.17 25.39 5.97
C VAL A 318 -16.60 24.56 4.76
N THR A 319 -17.16 25.23 3.76
CA THR A 319 -17.66 24.60 2.53
C THR A 319 -17.05 25.30 1.33
N ALA A 320 -16.53 24.54 0.37
CA ALA A 320 -15.98 25.09 -0.87
C ALA A 320 -16.97 26.06 -1.54
N GLY A 321 -16.45 27.17 -2.07
CA GLY A 321 -17.19 28.26 -2.68
C GLY A 321 -17.82 29.27 -1.73
N LYS A 322 -17.81 29.05 -0.40
CA LYS A 322 -18.32 30.03 0.57
C LYS A 322 -17.27 31.07 0.93
N VAL A 323 -17.72 32.29 1.23
CA VAL A 323 -16.85 33.38 1.66
C VAL A 323 -16.80 33.45 3.18
N TYR A 324 -15.61 33.63 3.72
CA TYR A 324 -15.36 33.93 5.12
C TYR A 324 -14.47 35.15 5.24
N THR A 325 -14.42 35.76 6.42
CA THR A 325 -13.55 36.89 6.69
C THR A 325 -12.84 36.70 8.02
N PHE A 326 -11.51 36.66 8.00
CA PHE A 326 -10.75 36.76 9.23
C PHE A 326 -10.45 38.23 9.56
N ARG A 327 -10.47 38.55 10.85
CA ARG A 327 -10.11 39.86 11.40
C ARG A 327 -9.32 39.65 12.67
N VAL A 328 -8.19 40.35 12.77
CA VAL A 328 -7.40 40.46 13.99
C VAL A 328 -7.62 41.85 14.58
N LEU A 329 -8.08 41.91 15.82
CA LEU A 329 -8.22 43.14 16.61
C LEU A 329 -6.95 43.37 17.43
N THR A 330 -6.38 44.57 17.38
CA THR A 330 -5.09 44.90 17.98
C THR A 330 -5.19 46.09 18.94
N ILE A 331 -4.22 46.24 19.84
CA ILE A 331 -4.19 47.38 20.77
C ILE A 331 -3.88 48.72 20.09
N GLY A 332 -3.26 48.68 18.91
CA GLY A 332 -2.85 49.86 18.15
C GLY A 332 -2.53 49.58 16.69
N THR A 333 -1.82 50.50 16.04
CA THR A 333 -1.53 50.45 14.60
C THR A 333 -0.62 49.26 14.28
N THR A 334 -0.95 48.45 13.28
CA THR A 334 -0.03 47.40 12.79
C THR A 334 0.63 47.81 11.48
N VAL A 335 1.83 47.28 11.23
CA VAL A 335 2.49 47.31 9.91
C VAL A 335 2.43 45.91 9.35
N ASN A 336 1.79 45.76 8.19
CA ASN A 336 1.56 44.46 7.56
C ASN A 336 2.20 44.46 6.15
N PRO A 337 2.91 43.39 5.76
CA PRO A 337 3.23 43.15 4.36
C PRO A 337 1.95 42.91 3.56
N ILE A 338 1.94 43.44 2.35
CA ILE A 338 0.79 43.43 1.46
C ILE A 338 1.26 43.26 0.01
N THR A 339 0.36 42.74 -0.81
CA THR A 339 0.47 42.69 -2.26
C THR A 339 -0.44 43.76 -2.89
N THR A 340 0.05 44.37 -3.97
CA THR A 340 -0.61 45.46 -4.70
C THR A 340 -0.75 45.21 -6.20
N TYR A 341 -0.19 44.11 -6.68
CA TYR A 341 -0.20 43.68 -8.07
C TYR A 341 -0.35 42.17 -8.03
N ASP A 342 -1.37 41.64 -8.70
CA ASP A 342 -1.84 40.24 -8.60
C ASP A 342 -2.74 39.98 -7.39
N ALA A 343 -3.93 40.61 -7.42
CA ALA A 343 -4.89 40.49 -6.35
C ALA A 343 -5.52 39.09 -6.34
N TYR A 344 -5.62 38.48 -5.16
CA TYR A 344 -6.39 37.26 -4.93
C TYR A 344 -7.84 37.48 -5.38
N SER A 345 -8.27 36.65 -6.34
CA SER A 345 -9.60 36.78 -6.95
C SER A 345 -10.70 36.50 -5.92
N GLY A 346 -11.46 37.52 -5.55
CA GLY A 346 -12.64 37.41 -4.69
C GLY A 346 -12.38 37.66 -3.21
N GLY A 347 -11.13 37.88 -2.78
CA GLY A 347 -10.85 38.37 -1.44
C GLY A 347 -10.66 39.88 -1.41
N ARG A 348 -10.95 40.46 -0.26
CA ARG A 348 -10.86 41.89 -0.02
C ARG A 348 -10.26 42.13 1.36
N ALA A 349 -9.18 42.88 1.44
CA ALA A 349 -8.57 43.24 2.72
C ALA A 349 -9.41 44.30 3.46
N LEU A 350 -9.40 44.24 4.79
CA LEU A 350 -10.01 45.24 5.69
C LEU A 350 -9.15 46.52 5.79
N ILE A 351 -8.23 46.72 4.86
CA ILE A 351 -7.26 47.82 4.87
C ILE A 351 -7.63 48.83 3.79
N TYR A 352 -7.30 48.51 2.54
CA TYR A 352 -7.57 49.32 1.37
C TYR A 352 -8.13 48.41 0.29
N ASP A 353 -9.09 48.92 -0.47
CA ASP A 353 -9.64 48.20 -1.61
C ASP A 353 -8.55 48.02 -2.68
N GLY A 354 -8.42 46.81 -3.23
CA GLY A 354 -7.38 46.45 -4.18
C GLY A 354 -6.01 46.07 -3.59
N TYR A 355 -5.95 45.86 -2.27
CA TYR A 355 -4.77 45.37 -1.56
C TYR A 355 -5.07 44.03 -0.90
N ASP A 356 -4.10 43.13 -0.89
CA ASP A 356 -4.22 41.83 -0.23
C ASP A 356 -3.17 41.63 0.85
N LEU A 357 -3.56 40.91 1.90
CA LEU A 357 -2.63 40.49 2.93
C LEU A 357 -1.84 39.26 2.44
N VAL A 358 -0.64 39.12 2.98
CA VAL A 358 0.11 37.86 2.92
C VAL A 358 -0.48 36.96 3.99
N PHE A 359 -1.29 35.98 3.59
CA PHE A 359 -1.97 35.06 4.50
C PHE A 359 -2.17 33.69 3.89
N GLU A 360 -2.35 32.71 4.78
CA GLU A 360 -2.75 31.36 4.41
C GLU A 360 -3.86 30.85 5.32
N THR A 361 -4.65 29.94 4.80
CA THR A 361 -5.68 29.24 5.58
C THR A 361 -5.48 27.74 5.43
N TYR A 362 -5.63 27.01 6.53
CA TYR A 362 -5.38 25.58 6.60
C TYR A 362 -6.68 24.88 6.92
N VAL A 363 -7.20 24.14 5.96
CA VAL A 363 -8.41 23.33 6.10
C VAL A 363 -7.94 21.89 6.30
N ALA A 364 -8.32 21.29 7.42
CA ALA A 364 -8.30 19.84 7.51
C ALA A 364 -9.46 19.32 6.65
N PRO A 365 -9.24 18.36 5.74
CA PRO A 365 -10.35 17.64 5.15
C PRO A 365 -11.20 17.04 6.28
N LEU A 366 -12.51 16.88 6.07
CA LEU A 366 -13.37 16.19 7.02
C LEU A 366 -12.77 14.80 7.27
N SER A 367 -12.16 14.63 8.44
CA SER A 367 -11.22 13.53 8.70
C SER A 367 -11.87 12.17 8.49
N GLY A 368 -11.41 11.37 7.53
CA GLY A 368 -11.79 9.96 7.38
C GLY A 368 -13.29 9.69 7.30
N GLN A 369 -14.11 10.70 6.98
CA GLN A 369 -15.53 10.52 6.76
C GLN A 369 -15.76 10.57 5.26
N ILE A 370 -16.03 9.39 4.73
CA ILE A 370 -16.89 9.25 3.57
C ILE A 370 -18.07 10.24 3.70
N PRO A 371 -18.45 10.98 2.63
CA PRO A 371 -19.54 11.95 2.72
C PRO A 371 -20.76 11.35 3.42
N ASP A 372 -21.50 12.13 4.21
CA ASP A 372 -22.64 11.63 5.02
C ASP A 372 -23.68 10.85 4.20
N TRP A 373 -23.74 11.10 2.89
CA TRP A 373 -24.61 10.41 1.95
C TRP A 373 -24.10 9.05 1.46
N ALA A 374 -22.84 8.73 1.70
CA ALA A 374 -22.13 7.56 1.20
C ALA A 374 -21.70 6.59 2.31
N THR A 375 -21.55 5.33 1.92
CA THR A 375 -21.15 4.19 2.75
C THR A 375 -20.09 3.38 2.02
N PHE A 376 -19.13 2.85 2.77
CA PHE A 376 -18.09 1.97 2.23
C PHE A 376 -18.17 0.61 2.90
N VAL A 377 -18.18 -0.46 2.10
CA VAL A 377 -18.24 -1.85 2.56
C VAL A 377 -17.06 -2.62 1.96
N ASP A 378 -16.23 -3.23 2.79
CA ASP A 378 -15.25 -4.23 2.35
C ASP A 378 -15.96 -5.58 2.09
N ASN A 379 -15.78 -6.15 0.91
CA ASN A 379 -16.40 -7.42 0.51
C ASN A 379 -15.54 -8.64 0.90
N GLY A 380 -14.30 -8.43 1.40
CA GLY A 380 -13.42 -9.50 1.87
C GLY A 380 -12.78 -10.35 0.76
N ASP A 381 -13.02 -9.98 -0.50
CA ASP A 381 -12.50 -10.62 -1.71
C ASP A 381 -11.55 -9.71 -2.50
N GLY A 382 -10.99 -8.70 -1.82
CA GLY A 382 -10.13 -7.68 -2.42
C GLY A 382 -10.90 -6.58 -3.11
N THR A 383 -12.24 -6.62 -3.02
CA THR A 383 -13.10 -5.55 -3.50
C THR A 383 -13.79 -4.80 -2.37
N GLY A 384 -14.10 -3.52 -2.61
CA GLY A 384 -14.86 -2.70 -1.68
C GLY A 384 -15.87 -1.84 -2.41
N THR A 385 -17.07 -1.73 -1.86
CA THR A 385 -18.19 -1.01 -2.48
C THR A 385 -18.38 0.35 -1.80
N LEU A 386 -18.15 1.42 -2.55
CA LEU A 386 -18.54 2.78 -2.19
C LEU A 386 -19.93 3.08 -2.76
N SER A 387 -20.93 3.32 -1.92
CA SER A 387 -22.30 3.55 -2.38
C SER A 387 -23.08 4.57 -1.56
N GLY A 388 -24.01 5.30 -2.19
CA GLY A 388 -24.77 6.34 -1.52
C GLY A 388 -25.70 7.14 -2.43
N LEU A 389 -26.56 7.97 -1.81
CA LEU A 389 -27.46 8.88 -2.53
C LEU A 389 -27.11 10.34 -2.16
N PRO A 390 -26.38 11.09 -3.01
CA PRO A 390 -26.03 12.47 -2.72
C PRO A 390 -27.31 13.33 -2.58
N GLY A 391 -27.50 13.91 -1.39
CA GLY A 391 -28.56 14.88 -1.14
C GLY A 391 -28.24 16.26 -1.73
N ARG A 392 -29.12 17.24 -1.54
CA ARG A 392 -28.88 18.64 -1.97
C ARG A 392 -27.60 19.26 -1.38
N ASP A 393 -27.17 18.79 -0.21
CA ASP A 393 -25.94 19.24 0.46
C ASP A 393 -24.69 18.51 -0.06
N GLY A 394 -24.85 17.48 -0.92
CA GLY A 394 -23.78 16.76 -1.61
C GLY A 394 -23.45 17.30 -3.00
N ILE A 395 -23.96 18.49 -3.35
CA ILE A 395 -23.66 19.15 -4.64
C ILE A 395 -22.25 19.75 -4.56
N GLY A 396 -21.30 19.16 -5.27
CA GLY A 396 -19.89 19.58 -5.32
C GLY A 396 -18.94 18.38 -5.37
N SER A 397 -17.63 18.64 -5.42
CA SER A 397 -16.62 17.58 -5.31
C SER A 397 -16.43 17.16 -3.85
N SER A 398 -16.35 15.86 -3.60
CA SER A 398 -16.00 15.29 -2.30
C SER A 398 -14.81 14.38 -2.48
N GLU A 399 -13.72 14.61 -1.73
CA GLU A 399 -12.54 13.74 -1.77
C GLU A 399 -12.75 12.56 -0.82
N VAL A 400 -12.60 11.34 -1.34
CA VAL A 400 -12.64 10.11 -0.54
C VAL A 400 -11.29 9.42 -0.61
N SER A 401 -10.71 9.08 0.53
CA SER A 401 -9.48 8.28 0.59
C SER A 401 -9.79 6.87 1.07
N ILE A 402 -9.37 5.85 0.32
CA ILE A 402 -9.50 4.43 0.70
C ILE A 402 -8.10 3.87 0.96
N ARG A 403 -7.95 3.19 2.09
CA ARG A 403 -6.73 2.49 2.51
C ARG A 403 -6.92 0.99 2.33
N ALA A 404 -5.99 0.36 1.60
CA ALA A 404 -5.80 -1.08 1.56
C ALA A 404 -4.71 -1.46 2.56
N THR A 405 -4.97 -2.42 3.46
CA THR A 405 -4.02 -2.89 4.47
C THR A 405 -3.80 -4.38 4.36
N HIS A 406 -2.54 -4.81 4.19
CA HIS A 406 -2.16 -6.21 4.21
C HIS A 406 -0.96 -6.43 5.14
N ARG A 407 -1.16 -7.18 6.24
CA ARG A 407 -0.11 -7.58 7.20
C ARG A 407 0.78 -6.42 7.74
N GLY A 408 0.27 -5.19 7.71
CA GLY A 408 0.96 -3.99 8.20
C GLY A 408 1.42 -3.04 7.08
N ASP A 409 1.48 -3.52 5.83
CA ASP A 409 1.73 -2.67 4.66
C ASP A 409 0.42 -2.02 4.19
N THR A 410 0.52 -0.77 3.74
CA THR A 410 -0.64 0.03 3.38
C THR A 410 -0.44 0.76 2.07
N ALA A 411 -1.49 0.80 1.26
CA ALA A 411 -1.62 1.69 0.11
C ALA A 411 -2.87 2.55 0.25
N VAL A 412 -2.83 3.77 -0.29
CA VAL A 412 -3.94 4.73 -0.24
C VAL A 412 -4.27 5.17 -1.65
N GLN A 413 -5.55 5.14 -2.01
CA GLN A 413 -6.08 5.72 -3.25
C GLN A 413 -7.09 6.81 -2.90
N ARG A 414 -7.00 7.93 -3.62
CA ARG A 414 -7.88 9.09 -3.47
C ARG A 414 -8.84 9.16 -4.65
N PHE A 415 -10.09 9.50 -4.37
CA PHE A 415 -11.22 9.57 -5.29
C PHE A 415 -11.84 10.96 -5.24
#